data_AF-A0A914Z3C6-F1
#
_entry.id   AF-A0A914Z3C6-F1
#
_cell.length_a   1.000
_cell.length_b   1.000
_cell.length_c   1.000
_cell.angle_alpha   90.00
_cell.angle_beta   90.00
_cell.angle_gamma   90.00
#
_symmetry.space_group_name_H-M   'P 1'
#
loop_
_entity.id
_entity.type
_entity.pdbx_description
1 polymer ?
#
loop_
_entity_poly.entity_id
_entity_poly.type
_entity_poly.pdbx_seq_one_letter_code
_entity_poly.pdbx_strand_id
1 'polypeptide(L)'
;MFQCFQAFGIAKNGRRSPPKSPSREALANQANVYRSQGKKGIGISGMTEAERNDFNQARIDFKAYQHLFFSEWRRRICHYLGSYLAEEYPWYAAWYFLESRAIYLRQLVRLRKIGSMEDLRFKDIVEFKTAVRALPTDFTLVQLIVDEQNVLWLVRCGYDLIPIVLPLTKINVGKDDISHRMYNILLENDQSVEGNVDKRNFWIVRDQLNNKLENLISDVEYKWLDKFRVLLIPFGNINAEIEKNLKAAKEILKNAGFSEERGKVISARLFLHAYQDDYKYLLSIFSFIERETFGNPINANLNERVYQNLTKTCPETFFEAYLKEDRFTVLIVSPVC
;
A
#
# COMPACT_ATOMS: atom_id res chain seq x y z
N MET A 1 -15.69 1.32 29.58
CA MET A 1 -14.73 2.44 29.50
C MET A 1 -14.23 2.59 28.05
N PHE A 2 -15.17 2.78 27.11
CA PHE A 2 -14.90 3.02 25.69
C PHE A 2 -15.97 4.01 25.20
N GLN A 3 -15.65 5.29 25.32
CA GLN A 3 -16.34 6.42 24.70
C GLN A 3 -15.27 7.44 24.33
N CYS A 4 -15.56 8.24 23.31
CA CYS A 4 -14.71 9.23 22.64
C CYS A 4 -13.77 8.67 21.58
N PHE A 5 -14.28 8.52 20.35
CA PHE A 5 -13.71 9.14 19.16
C PHE A 5 -14.82 9.34 18.11
N GLN A 6 -15.64 10.37 18.32
CA GLN A 6 -16.51 10.98 17.31
C GLN A 6 -16.23 12.48 17.37
N ALA A 7 -15.26 12.96 16.60
CA ALA A 7 -15.11 14.36 16.19
C ALA A 7 -13.82 14.53 15.38
N PHE A 8 -13.87 14.27 14.08
CA PHE A 8 -13.03 14.99 13.13
C PHE A 8 -13.97 15.57 12.08
N GLY A 9 -14.61 16.69 12.43
CA GLY A 9 -15.23 17.54 11.45
C GLY A 9 -14.14 18.10 10.54
N ILE A 10 -14.17 17.70 9.26
CA ILE A 10 -13.33 18.27 8.21
C ILE A 10 -13.63 19.78 8.16
N ALA A 11 -12.72 20.59 8.70
CA ALA A 11 -12.78 22.03 8.58
C ALA A 11 -12.69 22.41 7.09
N LYS A 12 -13.77 22.98 6.56
CA LYS A 12 -13.81 23.64 5.25
C LYS A 12 -12.93 24.88 5.29
N ASN A 13 -11.63 24.77 5.11
CA ASN A 13 -10.76 25.94 4.95
C ASN A 13 -9.72 25.73 3.85
N GLY A 14 -9.80 26.62 2.85
CA GLY A 14 -8.73 26.93 1.92
C GLY A 14 -8.60 25.97 0.74
N ARG A 15 -8.83 26.47 -0.48
CA ARG A 15 -8.23 25.90 -1.69
C ARG A 15 -6.71 25.93 -1.49
N ARG A 16 -6.12 24.82 -1.02
CA ARG A 16 -4.67 24.65 -0.97
C ARG A 16 -4.16 24.73 -2.41
N SER A 17 -3.20 25.59 -2.66
CA SER A 17 -2.46 25.60 -3.91
C SER A 17 -1.87 24.21 -4.15
N PRO A 18 -1.88 23.70 -5.39
CA PRO A 18 -1.30 22.39 -5.68
C PRO A 18 0.15 22.39 -5.20
N PRO A 19 0.58 21.33 -4.49
CA PRO A 19 1.93 21.26 -3.97
C PRO A 19 2.93 21.33 -5.13
N LYS A 20 4.04 22.03 -4.90
CA LYS A 20 5.13 22.14 -5.87
C LYS A 20 5.56 20.73 -6.29
N SER A 21 5.77 20.55 -7.59
CA SER A 21 6.24 19.30 -8.20
C SER A 21 7.37 18.66 -7.40
N PRO A 22 7.42 17.31 -7.30
CA PRO A 22 8.37 16.60 -6.45
C PRO A 22 9.81 17.02 -6.73
N SER A 23 10.63 17.09 -5.67
CA SER A 23 12.06 17.41 -5.82
C SER A 23 12.74 16.35 -6.68
N ARG A 24 13.77 16.74 -7.44
CA ARG A 24 14.59 15.80 -8.22
C ARG A 24 15.14 14.64 -7.38
N GLU A 25 15.34 14.85 -6.08
CA GLU A 25 15.80 13.83 -5.13
C GLU A 25 14.75 12.76 -4.83
N ALA A 26 13.46 13.10 -4.69
CA ALA A 26 12.40 12.12 -4.47
C ALA A 26 12.27 11.16 -5.67
N LEU A 27 12.30 11.72 -6.89
CA LEU A 27 12.29 10.95 -8.14
C LEU A 27 13.54 10.09 -8.30
N ALA A 28 14.72 10.62 -7.93
CA ALA A 28 15.97 9.87 -7.96
C ALA A 28 15.98 8.73 -6.94
N ASN A 29 15.49 8.96 -5.72
CA ASN A 29 15.38 7.93 -4.69
C ASN A 29 14.41 6.83 -5.09
N GLN A 30 13.28 7.18 -5.68
CA GLN A 30 12.30 6.20 -6.19
C GLN A 30 12.86 5.40 -7.36
N ALA A 31 13.47 6.06 -8.35
CA ALA A 31 14.18 5.38 -9.43
C ALA A 31 15.32 4.50 -8.93
N ASN A 32 16.01 4.90 -7.84
CA ASN A 32 17.04 4.11 -7.19
C ASN A 32 16.46 2.96 -6.35
N VAL A 33 15.25 3.07 -5.80
CA VAL A 33 14.53 1.94 -5.18
C VAL A 33 14.24 0.91 -6.26
N TYR A 34 13.64 1.30 -7.38
CA TYR A 34 13.40 0.40 -8.52
C TYR A 34 14.71 -0.14 -9.14
N ARG A 35 15.79 0.65 -9.22
CA ARG A 35 17.10 0.19 -9.74
C ARG A 35 17.94 -0.63 -8.76
N SER A 36 17.86 -0.38 -7.45
CA SER A 36 18.51 -1.20 -6.42
C SER A 36 17.75 -2.49 -6.17
N GLN A 37 16.42 -2.46 -6.35
CA GLN A 37 15.60 -3.63 -6.60
C GLN A 37 15.90 -4.25 -7.97
N GLY A 38 16.55 -3.57 -8.91
CA GLY A 38 16.91 -4.12 -10.24
C GLY A 38 17.84 -5.34 -10.25
N LYS A 39 18.24 -5.89 -9.09
CA LYS A 39 18.75 -7.28 -8.97
C LYS A 39 17.77 -8.27 -8.31
N LYS A 40 16.76 -7.80 -7.56
CA LYS A 40 15.74 -8.60 -6.86
C LYS A 40 14.30 -8.44 -7.36
N GLY A 41 14.07 -7.51 -8.28
CA GLY A 41 12.81 -7.14 -8.91
C GLY A 41 12.79 -7.45 -10.40
N ILE A 42 13.77 -8.17 -10.94
CA ILE A 42 13.72 -8.67 -12.33
C ILE A 42 12.77 -9.88 -12.46
N GLY A 43 11.84 -10.04 -11.51
CA GLY A 43 11.07 -11.26 -11.34
C GLY A 43 11.95 -12.52 -11.23
N ILE A 44 11.35 -13.69 -11.43
CA ILE A 44 12.09 -14.97 -11.49
C ILE A 44 12.92 -15.04 -12.78
N SER A 45 12.47 -14.34 -13.83
CA SER A 45 13.04 -14.41 -15.17
C SER A 45 14.45 -13.84 -15.26
N GLY A 46 14.80 -12.83 -14.46
CA GLY A 46 16.16 -12.26 -14.41
C GLY A 46 17.08 -12.77 -13.31
N MET A 47 16.69 -13.79 -12.54
CA MET A 47 17.56 -14.38 -11.52
C MET A 47 18.76 -15.11 -12.13
N THR A 48 19.92 -14.99 -11.48
CA THR A 48 21.04 -15.91 -11.72
C THR A 48 20.69 -17.34 -11.29
N GLU A 49 21.43 -18.34 -11.77
CA GLU A 49 21.22 -19.75 -11.39
C GLU A 49 21.33 -19.95 -9.87
N ALA A 50 22.30 -19.30 -9.23
CA ALA A 50 22.47 -19.34 -7.78
C ALA A 50 21.25 -18.74 -7.05
N GLU A 51 20.80 -17.55 -7.45
CA GLU A 51 19.62 -16.90 -6.86
C GLU A 51 18.35 -17.72 -7.06
N ARG A 52 18.22 -18.38 -8.22
CA ARG A 52 17.08 -19.26 -8.51
C ARG A 52 17.09 -20.50 -7.60
N ASN A 53 18.27 -21.07 -7.35
CA ASN A 53 18.41 -22.20 -6.42
C ASN A 53 18.07 -21.78 -4.99
N ASP A 54 18.58 -20.63 -4.53
CA ASP A 54 18.25 -20.06 -3.21
C ASP A 54 16.75 -19.77 -3.09
N PHE A 55 16.15 -19.19 -4.11
CA PHE A 55 14.72 -18.91 -4.17
C PHE A 55 13.88 -20.20 -4.09
N ASN A 56 14.27 -21.23 -4.83
CA ASN A 56 13.59 -22.52 -4.80
C ASN A 56 13.74 -23.20 -3.43
N GLN A 57 14.93 -23.13 -2.82
CA GLN A 57 15.15 -23.64 -1.48
C GLN A 57 14.29 -22.89 -0.45
N ALA A 58 14.23 -21.56 -0.51
CA ALA A 58 13.37 -20.77 0.36
C ALA A 58 11.88 -21.14 0.22
N ARG A 59 11.42 -21.47 -0.99
CA ARG A 59 10.04 -21.98 -1.19
C ARG A 59 9.82 -23.35 -0.56
N ILE A 60 10.79 -24.25 -0.69
CA ILE A 60 10.74 -25.59 -0.06
C ILE A 60 10.72 -25.45 1.46
N ASP A 61 11.63 -24.64 2.01
CA ASP A 61 11.73 -24.37 3.43
C ASP A 61 10.46 -23.73 3.97
N PHE A 62 9.92 -22.72 3.29
CA PHE A 62 8.65 -22.13 3.67
C PHE A 62 7.56 -23.19 3.71
N LYS A 63 7.42 -24.02 2.68
CA LYS A 63 6.38 -25.07 2.62
C LYS A 63 6.53 -26.11 3.73
N ALA A 64 7.75 -26.52 4.05
CA ALA A 64 8.05 -27.48 5.11
C ALA A 64 7.77 -26.90 6.50
N TYR A 65 8.17 -25.65 6.72
CA TYR A 65 8.21 -25.03 8.05
C TYR A 65 7.15 -23.95 8.28
N GLN A 66 6.21 -23.72 7.36
CA GLN A 66 5.15 -22.71 7.52
C GLN A 66 4.20 -22.96 8.71
N HIS A 67 4.26 -24.12 9.35
CA HIS A 67 3.55 -24.40 10.61
C HIS A 67 4.28 -23.82 11.84
N LEU A 68 5.53 -23.38 11.67
CA LEU A 68 6.34 -22.72 12.68
C LEU A 68 6.08 -21.21 12.63
N PHE A 69 5.62 -20.65 13.73
CA PHE A 69 5.39 -19.21 13.90
C PHE A 69 6.61 -18.54 14.55
N PHE A 70 7.81 -18.85 14.07
CA PHE A 70 9.03 -18.15 14.48
C PHE A 70 9.08 -16.78 13.81
N SER A 71 9.00 -15.72 14.62
CA SER A 71 8.78 -14.34 14.15
C SER A 71 9.84 -13.88 13.16
N GLU A 72 11.12 -13.99 13.54
CA GLU A 72 12.24 -13.59 12.70
C GLU A 72 12.27 -14.39 11.40
N TRP A 73 12.38 -15.72 11.49
CA TRP A 73 12.47 -16.59 10.32
C TRP A 73 11.32 -16.38 9.34
N ARG A 74 10.07 -16.41 9.82
CA ARG A 74 8.88 -16.27 8.98
C ARG A 74 8.82 -14.89 8.34
N ARG A 75 9.20 -13.83 9.07
CA ARG A 75 9.28 -12.48 8.50
C ARG A 75 10.31 -12.42 7.36
N ARG A 76 11.54 -12.92 7.58
CA ARG A 76 12.63 -12.87 6.58
C ARG A 76 12.24 -13.61 5.31
N ILE A 77 11.81 -14.86 5.46
CA ILE A 77 11.53 -15.75 4.33
C ILE A 77 10.34 -15.24 3.52
N CYS A 78 9.30 -14.74 4.18
CA CYS A 78 8.13 -14.19 3.50
C CYS A 78 8.45 -12.88 2.78
N HIS A 79 9.22 -11.97 3.39
CA HIS A 79 9.62 -10.73 2.72
C HIS A 79 10.51 -11.03 1.52
N TYR A 80 11.46 -11.95 1.67
CA TYR A 80 12.33 -12.40 0.57
C TYR A 80 11.50 -13.00 -0.59
N LEU A 81 10.64 -13.99 -0.32
CA LEU A 81 9.81 -14.60 -1.36
C LEU A 81 8.82 -13.59 -1.97
N GLY A 82 8.22 -12.73 -1.14
CA GLY A 82 7.27 -11.71 -1.56
C GLY A 82 7.90 -10.66 -2.47
N SER A 83 9.13 -10.21 -2.19
CA SER A 83 9.80 -9.19 -3.00
C SER A 83 10.08 -9.68 -4.43
N TYR A 84 10.55 -10.92 -4.59
CA TYR A 84 10.84 -11.49 -5.92
C TYR A 84 9.57 -11.80 -6.74
N LEU A 85 8.45 -12.06 -6.06
CA LEU A 85 7.19 -12.42 -6.70
C LEU A 85 6.26 -11.23 -6.93
N ALA A 86 6.59 -10.04 -6.43
CA ALA A 86 5.72 -8.87 -6.44
C ALA A 86 5.24 -8.50 -7.86
N GLU A 87 6.12 -8.63 -8.85
CA GLU A 87 5.83 -8.22 -10.23
C GLU A 87 5.12 -9.33 -11.03
N GLU A 88 5.65 -10.55 -11.00
CA GLU A 88 5.17 -11.69 -11.81
C GLU A 88 3.95 -12.39 -11.20
N TYR A 89 3.90 -12.54 -9.87
CA TYR A 89 2.88 -13.32 -9.18
C TYR A 89 2.30 -12.56 -7.96
N PRO A 90 1.53 -11.48 -8.17
CA PRO A 90 1.10 -10.58 -7.09
C PRO A 90 0.27 -11.26 -6.00
N TRP A 91 -0.50 -12.28 -6.35
CA TRP A 91 -1.24 -13.10 -5.38
C TRP A 91 -0.30 -13.82 -4.39
N TYR A 92 0.76 -14.44 -4.90
CA TYR A 92 1.74 -15.11 -4.04
C TYR A 92 2.51 -14.08 -3.21
N ALA A 93 2.89 -12.95 -3.80
CA ALA A 93 3.56 -11.89 -3.07
C ALA A 93 2.72 -11.36 -1.92
N ALA A 94 1.45 -11.03 -2.18
CA ALA A 94 0.52 -10.55 -1.16
C ALA A 94 0.31 -11.60 -0.05
N TRP A 95 0.19 -12.88 -0.42
CA TRP A 95 0.10 -13.97 0.54
C TRP A 95 1.32 -14.03 1.46
N TYR A 96 2.54 -14.02 0.91
CA TYR A 96 3.76 -14.03 1.72
C TYR A 96 3.84 -12.82 2.65
N PHE A 97 3.62 -11.61 2.12
CA PHE A 97 3.65 -10.40 2.94
C PHE A 97 2.61 -10.40 4.07
N LEU A 98 1.42 -10.96 3.86
CA LEU A 98 0.41 -11.09 4.91
C LEU A 98 0.76 -12.18 5.92
N GLU A 99 1.38 -13.28 5.47
CA GLU A 99 1.90 -14.36 6.32
C GLU A 99 3.09 -13.93 7.19
N SER A 100 3.79 -12.84 6.83
CA SER A 100 4.88 -12.27 7.61
C SER A 100 4.40 -11.52 8.87
N ARG A 101 3.09 -11.34 9.05
CA ARG A 101 2.49 -10.44 10.05
C ARG A 101 1.62 -11.16 11.08
N ALA A 102 1.46 -10.47 12.23
CA ALA A 102 0.68 -10.93 13.38
C ALA A 102 1.15 -12.29 13.94
N ILE A 103 2.44 -12.62 13.79
CA ILE A 103 3.00 -13.93 14.15
C ILE A 103 2.78 -14.25 15.63
N TYR A 104 3.07 -13.31 16.52
CA TYR A 104 2.85 -13.46 17.96
C TYR A 104 1.38 -13.64 18.32
N LEU A 105 0.48 -12.90 17.66
CA LEU A 105 -0.96 -13.04 17.88
C LEU A 105 -1.44 -14.43 17.44
N ARG A 106 -1.00 -14.91 16.27
CA ARG A 106 -1.29 -16.27 15.81
C ARG A 106 -0.78 -17.30 16.81
N GLN A 107 0.45 -17.13 17.32
CA GLN A 107 1.00 -18.02 18.34
C GLN A 107 0.22 -17.97 19.65
N LEU A 108 -0.23 -16.80 20.10
CA LEU A 108 -1.05 -16.64 21.30
C LEU A 108 -2.42 -17.32 21.15
N VAL A 109 -3.07 -17.15 19.99
CA VAL A 109 -4.35 -17.83 19.71
C VAL A 109 -4.16 -19.35 19.66
N ARG A 110 -3.05 -19.83 19.08
CA ARG A 110 -2.68 -21.25 19.08
C ARG A 110 -2.49 -21.80 20.49
N LEU A 111 -1.89 -21.03 21.40
CA LEU A 111 -1.71 -21.44 22.81
C LEU A 111 -3.05 -21.49 23.58
N ARG A 112 -3.98 -20.55 23.31
CA ARG A 112 -5.28 -20.49 23.98
C ARG A 112 -6.24 -21.59 23.52
N LYS A 113 -6.15 -22.01 22.27
CA LYS A 113 -6.94 -23.12 21.70
C LYS A 113 -6.28 -24.47 22.02
N ILE A 114 -6.21 -24.81 23.31
CA ILE A 114 -5.71 -26.11 23.78
C ILE A 114 -6.60 -27.20 23.19
N GLY A 115 -6.08 -27.99 22.25
CA GLY A 115 -6.74 -29.17 21.67
C GLY A 115 -7.21 -29.03 20.22
N SER A 116 -7.37 -27.82 19.69
CA SER A 116 -7.58 -27.62 18.25
C SER A 116 -6.36 -26.93 17.66
N MET A 117 -5.51 -27.68 16.94
CA MET A 117 -4.53 -27.11 16.02
C MET A 117 -5.26 -26.50 14.82
N GLU A 118 -6.15 -25.54 15.06
CA GLU A 118 -6.73 -24.75 14.00
C GLU A 118 -5.59 -24.02 13.31
N ASP A 119 -5.45 -24.27 12.02
CA ASP A 119 -4.37 -23.74 11.22
C ASP A 119 -4.62 -22.24 11.03
N LEU A 120 -3.98 -21.39 11.83
CA LEU A 120 -4.08 -19.92 11.75
C LEU A 120 -3.25 -19.33 10.58
N ARG A 121 -2.89 -20.19 9.63
CA ARG A 121 -2.19 -19.87 8.39
C ARG A 121 -3.08 -20.29 7.25
N PHE A 122 -2.92 -19.61 6.11
CA PHE A 122 -3.45 -20.16 4.87
C PHE A 122 -2.58 -21.37 4.48
N LYS A 123 -3.20 -22.51 4.23
CA LYS A 123 -2.52 -23.75 3.80
C LYS A 123 -1.86 -23.58 2.44
N ASP A 124 -2.54 -22.85 1.57
CA ASP A 124 -2.10 -22.54 0.22
C ASP A 124 -2.65 -21.19 -0.28
N ILE A 125 -2.26 -20.87 -1.51
CA ILE A 125 -2.70 -19.65 -2.18
C ILE A 125 -4.20 -19.64 -2.51
N VAL A 126 -4.82 -20.81 -2.64
CA VAL A 126 -6.25 -20.93 -2.98
C VAL A 126 -7.09 -20.53 -1.78
N GLU A 127 -6.73 -21.00 -0.60
CA GLU A 127 -7.35 -20.59 0.66
C GLU A 127 -7.19 -19.09 0.89
N PHE A 128 -5.99 -18.54 0.66
CA PHE A 128 -5.75 -17.09 0.74
C PHE A 128 -6.64 -16.31 -0.24
N LYS A 129 -6.68 -16.69 -1.51
CA LYS A 129 -7.54 -16.07 -2.54
C LYS A 129 -9.01 -16.13 -2.13
N THR A 130 -9.45 -17.26 -1.60
CA THR A 130 -10.82 -17.46 -1.14
C THR A 130 -11.16 -16.53 0.02
N ALA A 131 -10.24 -16.37 0.98
CA ALA A 131 -10.42 -15.44 2.09
C ALA A 131 -10.46 -13.98 1.64
N VAL A 132 -9.59 -13.56 0.70
CA VAL A 132 -9.63 -12.22 0.12
C VAL A 132 -10.92 -11.98 -0.66
N ARG A 133 -11.39 -12.98 -1.40
CA ARG A 133 -12.69 -12.96 -2.10
C ARG A 133 -13.89 -13.12 -1.17
N ALA A 134 -13.69 -13.39 0.11
CA ALA A 134 -14.78 -13.36 1.10
C ALA A 134 -14.95 -11.98 1.73
N LEU A 135 -14.04 -11.03 1.44
CA LEU A 135 -14.16 -9.65 1.92
C LEU A 135 -15.41 -8.97 1.32
N PRO A 136 -16.07 -8.08 2.06
CA PRO A 136 -17.15 -7.26 1.51
C PRO A 136 -16.69 -6.47 0.26
N THR A 137 -17.61 -6.23 -0.68
CA THR A 137 -17.31 -5.55 -1.95
C THR A 137 -16.88 -4.09 -1.77
N ASP A 138 -17.26 -3.46 -0.66
CA ASP A 138 -16.88 -2.12 -0.24
C ASP A 138 -15.66 -2.11 0.70
N PHE A 139 -15.06 -3.27 0.97
CA PHE A 139 -13.90 -3.40 1.84
C PHE A 139 -12.61 -3.53 1.04
N THR A 140 -11.58 -2.80 1.47
CA THR A 140 -10.23 -2.89 0.90
C THR A 140 -9.22 -3.11 2.01
N LEU A 141 -8.42 -4.16 1.87
CA LEU A 141 -7.27 -4.35 2.72
C LEU A 141 -6.08 -3.60 2.14
N VAL A 142 -5.55 -2.63 2.89
CA VAL A 142 -4.29 -1.95 2.58
C VAL A 142 -3.32 -2.20 3.72
N GLN A 143 -2.15 -2.70 3.41
CA GLN A 143 -1.09 -3.00 4.36
C GLN A 143 0.19 -2.31 3.93
N LEU A 144 0.78 -1.57 4.88
CA LEU A 144 2.10 -0.96 4.74
C LEU A 144 3.10 -1.79 5.56
N ILE A 145 4.17 -2.24 4.93
CA ILE A 145 5.15 -3.17 5.53
C ILE A 145 6.55 -2.64 5.28
N VAL A 146 7.37 -2.60 6.33
CA VAL A 146 8.81 -2.34 6.17
C VAL A 146 9.54 -3.68 6.20
N ASP A 147 10.34 -3.94 5.16
CA ASP A 147 11.18 -5.14 5.09
C ASP A 147 12.53 -4.97 5.82
N GLU A 148 13.38 -5.99 5.77
CA GLU A 148 14.68 -5.97 6.45
C GLU A 148 15.71 -5.07 5.77
N GLN A 149 15.46 -4.69 4.52
CA GLN A 149 16.25 -3.76 3.75
C GLN A 149 15.73 -2.31 3.91
N ASN A 150 14.83 -2.10 4.87
CA ASN A 150 14.13 -0.85 5.14
C ASN A 150 13.32 -0.32 3.96
N VAL A 151 12.84 -1.20 3.07
CA VAL A 151 11.93 -0.83 1.99
C VAL A 151 10.51 -0.86 2.53
N LEU A 152 9.80 0.25 2.35
CA LEU A 152 8.37 0.35 2.61
C LEU A 152 7.61 -0.23 1.42
N TRP A 153 6.84 -1.28 1.66
CA TRP A 153 5.98 -1.96 0.72
C TRP A 153 4.51 -1.62 0.96
N LEU A 154 3.77 -1.47 -0.12
CA LEU A 154 2.32 -1.43 -0.16
C LEU A 154 1.80 -2.78 -0.63
N VAL A 155 0.99 -3.44 0.19
CA VAL A 155 0.21 -4.61 -0.21
C VAL A 155 -1.26 -4.25 -0.11
N ARG A 156 -1.97 -4.39 -1.22
CA ARG A 156 -3.36 -3.97 -1.30
C ARG A 156 -4.19 -5.06 -1.95
N CYS A 157 -5.23 -5.51 -1.24
CA CYS A 157 -6.14 -6.56 -1.67
C CYS A 157 -7.59 -6.05 -1.69
N GLY A 158 -8.39 -6.57 -2.62
CA GLY A 158 -9.83 -6.33 -2.71
C GLY A 158 -10.55 -7.57 -3.23
N TYR A 159 -11.87 -7.61 -3.06
CA TYR A 159 -12.72 -8.77 -3.36
C TYR A 159 -12.50 -9.37 -4.77
N ASP A 160 -12.63 -8.57 -5.83
CA ASP A 160 -12.52 -9.05 -7.24
C ASP A 160 -11.30 -8.46 -7.97
N LEU A 161 -10.23 -8.17 -7.24
CA LEU A 161 -9.04 -7.54 -7.81
C LEU A 161 -7.78 -8.35 -7.55
N ILE A 162 -6.86 -8.37 -8.53
CA ILE A 162 -5.49 -8.82 -8.26
C ILE A 162 -4.89 -7.88 -7.20
N PRO A 163 -4.19 -8.43 -6.19
CA PRO A 163 -3.46 -7.62 -5.24
C PRO A 163 -2.43 -6.71 -5.91
N ILE A 164 -2.33 -5.48 -5.42
CA ILE A 164 -1.24 -4.58 -5.77
C ILE A 164 -0.16 -4.76 -4.72
N VAL A 165 1.03 -5.17 -5.15
CA VAL A 165 2.22 -5.29 -4.28
C VAL A 165 3.31 -4.42 -4.87
N LEU A 166 3.65 -3.32 -4.20
CA LEU A 166 4.58 -2.33 -4.73
C LEU A 166 5.57 -1.85 -3.66
N PRO A 167 6.86 -1.74 -3.99
CA PRO A 167 7.79 -0.98 -3.17
C PRO A 167 7.50 0.51 -3.34
N LEU A 168 7.30 1.23 -2.24
CA LEU A 168 7.02 2.66 -2.21
C LEU A 168 8.32 3.47 -2.14
N THR A 169 9.11 3.23 -1.10
CA THR A 169 10.35 3.96 -0.83
C THR A 169 11.31 3.14 0.02
N LYS A 170 12.59 3.50 0.02
CA LYS A 170 13.56 2.99 1.00
C LYS A 170 13.69 4.00 2.12
N ILE A 171 13.36 3.56 3.33
CA ILE A 171 13.49 4.34 4.56
C ILE A 171 14.97 4.44 4.90
N ASN A 172 15.50 5.66 4.81
CA ASN A 172 16.85 5.97 5.23
C ASN A 172 16.85 6.19 6.74
N VAL A 173 17.33 5.19 7.49
CA VAL A 173 17.49 5.30 8.94
C VAL A 173 18.64 6.27 9.22
N GLY A 174 18.34 7.46 9.78
CA GLY A 174 19.34 8.52 9.98
C GLY A 174 18.78 9.92 10.29
N LYS A 175 19.55 10.97 9.94
CA LYS A 175 19.38 12.38 10.40
C LYS A 175 18.07 13.11 10.01
N ASP A 176 17.25 12.55 9.12
CA ASP A 176 15.90 13.05 8.80
C ASP A 176 14.90 11.88 8.75
N ASP A 177 14.98 11.00 9.75
CA ASP A 177 14.05 9.90 9.90
C ASP A 177 12.71 10.42 10.45
N ILE A 178 11.69 10.34 9.60
CA ILE A 178 10.29 10.61 9.96
C ILE A 178 9.90 9.81 11.22
N SER A 179 10.41 8.58 11.38
CA SER A 179 10.11 7.73 12.54
C SER A 179 10.66 8.35 13.83
N HIS A 180 11.90 8.86 13.81
CA HIS A 180 12.48 9.56 14.96
C HIS A 180 11.75 10.86 15.29
N ARG A 181 11.32 11.61 14.29
CA ARG A 181 10.52 12.82 14.49
C ARG A 181 9.15 12.50 15.09
N MET A 182 8.50 11.43 14.64
CA MET A 182 7.23 10.95 15.22
C MET A 182 7.43 10.55 16.69
N TYR A 183 8.48 9.80 16.99
CA TYR A 183 8.83 9.41 18.35
C TYR A 183 9.02 10.63 19.28
N ASN A 184 9.75 11.65 18.82
CA ASN A 184 9.92 12.90 19.59
C ASN A 184 8.60 13.62 19.84
N ILE A 185 7.70 13.70 18.84
CA ILE A 185 6.37 14.31 19.02
C ILE A 185 5.56 13.54 20.07
N LEU A 186 5.63 12.21 20.08
CA LEU A 186 4.95 11.38 21.07
C LEU A 186 5.51 11.62 22.48
N LEU A 187 6.84 11.65 22.64
CA LEU A 187 7.48 11.96 23.92
C LEU A 187 7.10 13.35 24.45
N GLU A 188 7.14 14.37 23.60
CA GLU A 188 6.73 15.73 23.98
C GLU A 188 5.23 15.78 24.32
N ASN A 189 4.38 15.01 23.63
CA ASN A 189 2.96 14.92 23.94
C ASN A 189 2.73 14.30 25.33
N ASP A 190 3.45 13.24 25.69
CA ASP A 190 3.32 12.62 27.01
C ASP A 190 3.78 13.58 28.12
N GLN A 191 4.92 14.24 27.90
CA GLN A 191 5.44 15.28 28.80
C GLN A 191 4.49 16.48 28.94
N SER A 192 3.71 16.81 27.91
CA SER A 192 2.77 17.94 27.97
C SER A 192 1.67 17.75 29.02
N VAL A 193 1.41 16.50 29.41
CA VAL A 193 0.41 16.11 30.42
C VAL A 193 1.02 16.08 31.83
N GLU A 194 2.34 15.87 31.94
CA GLU A 194 3.05 15.78 33.21
C GLU A 194 3.47 17.18 33.71
N GLY A 195 2.75 17.72 34.69
CA GLY A 195 3.21 18.89 35.46
C GLY A 195 2.72 20.27 35.00
N ASN A 196 1.82 20.36 34.02
CA ASN A 196 1.32 21.67 33.56
C ASN A 196 0.09 22.14 34.35
N VAL A 197 0.29 23.04 35.33
CA VAL A 197 -0.78 23.64 36.14
C VAL A 197 -1.45 24.82 35.44
N ASP A 198 -0.73 25.50 34.53
CA ASP A 198 -1.27 26.62 33.74
C ASP A 198 -1.99 26.13 32.47
N LYS A 199 -3.31 26.26 32.49
CA LYS A 199 -4.20 25.90 31.38
C LYS A 199 -3.82 26.60 30.07
N ARG A 200 -3.33 27.84 30.12
CA ARG A 200 -3.01 28.59 28.90
C ARG A 200 -1.77 28.00 28.23
N ASN A 201 -0.72 27.77 29.00
CA ASN A 201 0.51 27.14 28.50
C ASN A 201 0.26 25.72 28.00
N PHE A 202 -0.59 24.96 28.68
CA PHE A 202 -1.00 23.62 28.23
C PHE A 202 -1.55 23.64 26.80
N TRP A 203 -2.51 24.52 26.49
CA TRP A 203 -3.09 24.60 25.14
C TRP A 203 -2.10 25.12 24.09
N ILE A 204 -1.23 26.06 24.45
CA ILE A 204 -0.18 26.55 23.54
C ILE A 204 0.75 25.41 23.11
N VAL A 205 1.21 24.58 24.06
CA VAL A 205 2.08 23.44 23.76
C VAL A 205 1.36 22.42 22.87
N ARG A 206 0.09 22.12 23.13
CA ARG A 206 -0.68 21.17 22.30
C ARG A 206 -0.94 21.68 20.89
N ASP A 207 -1.17 22.97 20.71
CA ASP A 207 -1.30 23.58 19.37
C ASP A 207 0.02 23.47 18.58
N GLN A 208 1.16 23.72 19.24
CA GLN A 208 2.48 23.53 18.63
C GLN A 208 2.74 22.06 18.25
N LEU A 209 2.36 21.11 19.10
CA LEU A 209 2.46 19.68 18.80
C LEU A 209 1.57 19.28 17.62
N ASN A 210 0.35 19.82 17.55
CA ASN A 210 -0.54 19.60 16.42
C ASN A 210 0.10 20.09 15.11
N ASN A 211 0.66 21.31 15.11
CA ASN A 211 1.37 21.86 13.96
C ASN A 211 2.60 21.00 13.56
N LYS A 212 3.36 20.49 14.54
CA LYS A 212 4.46 19.54 14.27
C LYS A 212 3.98 18.26 13.61
N LEU A 213 2.86 17.70 14.10
CA LEU A 213 2.26 16.48 13.56
C LEU A 213 1.73 16.70 12.13
N GLU A 214 1.06 17.82 11.85
CA GLU A 214 0.58 18.15 10.50
C GLU A 214 1.72 18.25 9.49
N ASN A 215 2.83 18.88 9.88
CA ASN A 215 4.03 18.94 9.05
C ASN A 215 4.64 17.55 8.82
N LEU A 216 4.67 16.70 9.85
CA LEU A 216 5.17 15.33 9.74
C LEU A 216 4.30 14.44 8.86
N ILE A 217 2.97 14.55 8.96
CA ILE A 217 2.03 13.85 8.08
C ILE A 217 2.26 14.28 6.63
N SER A 218 2.44 15.58 6.39
CA SER A 218 2.79 16.08 5.06
C SER A 218 4.08 15.43 4.56
N ASP A 219 5.13 15.36 5.38
CA ASP A 219 6.37 14.68 5.01
C ASP A 219 6.17 13.18 4.71
N VAL A 220 5.34 12.46 5.45
CA VAL A 220 4.99 11.05 5.14
C VAL A 220 4.31 10.96 3.77
N GLU A 221 3.32 11.81 3.52
CA GLU A 221 2.60 11.85 2.25
C GLU A 221 3.53 12.12 1.07
N TYR A 222 4.47 13.06 1.19
CA TYR A 222 5.35 13.43 0.08
C TYR A 222 6.61 12.57 -0.04
N LYS A 223 7.25 12.21 1.06
CA LYS A 223 8.53 11.49 1.05
C LYS A 223 8.37 9.98 1.00
N TRP A 224 7.33 9.43 1.63
CA TRP A 224 7.12 7.97 1.70
C TRP A 224 6.11 7.46 0.71
N LEU A 225 4.96 8.13 0.60
CA LEU A 225 3.86 7.67 -0.26
C LEU A 225 3.91 8.30 -1.66
N ASP A 226 4.28 9.57 -1.73
CA ASP A 226 4.33 10.41 -2.93
C ASP A 226 3.07 10.18 -3.80
N LYS A 227 3.26 9.79 -5.06
CA LYS A 227 2.20 9.55 -6.05
C LYS A 227 1.39 8.29 -5.78
N PHE A 228 1.87 7.40 -4.92
CA PHE A 228 1.16 6.18 -4.53
C PHE A 228 0.13 6.42 -3.42
N ARG A 229 0.06 7.61 -2.82
CA ARG A 229 -0.95 7.93 -1.78
C ARG A 229 -2.39 7.66 -2.23
N VAL A 230 -2.68 7.84 -3.51
CA VAL A 230 -4.00 7.55 -4.09
C VAL A 230 -4.39 6.07 -4.03
N LEU A 231 -3.40 5.17 -3.85
CA LEU A 231 -3.63 3.74 -3.66
C LEU A 231 -4.10 3.40 -2.25
N LEU A 232 -4.00 4.30 -1.28
CA LEU A 232 -4.52 4.08 0.08
C LEU A 232 -6.05 4.22 0.16
N ILE A 233 -6.65 4.89 -0.82
CA ILE A 233 -8.09 5.12 -0.86
C ILE A 233 -8.80 3.77 -1.08
N PRO A 234 -9.84 3.41 -0.31
CA PRO A 234 -10.62 2.18 -0.50
C PRO A 234 -11.18 2.05 -1.92
N PHE A 235 -11.20 0.83 -2.44
CA PHE A 235 -12.00 0.48 -3.61
C PHE A 235 -13.45 0.78 -3.23
N GLY A 236 -14.08 1.76 -3.89
CA GLY A 236 -15.51 2.04 -3.70
C GLY A 236 -16.34 0.84 -4.15
N ASN A 237 -17.65 1.00 -4.34
CA ASN A 237 -18.43 -0.03 -5.03
C ASN A 237 -18.02 -0.09 -6.51
N ILE A 238 -16.92 -0.82 -6.73
CA ILE A 238 -16.25 -1.05 -7.99
C ILE A 238 -17.25 -1.53 -9.03
N ASN A 239 -18.23 -2.35 -8.66
CA ASN A 239 -19.16 -2.90 -9.64
C ASN A 239 -20.07 -1.81 -10.21
N ALA A 240 -20.60 -0.89 -9.39
CA ALA A 240 -21.41 0.21 -9.88
C ALA A 240 -20.59 1.26 -10.66
N GLU A 241 -19.36 1.52 -10.26
CA GLU A 241 -18.48 2.53 -10.88
C GLU A 241 -17.77 2.02 -12.14
N ILE A 242 -17.30 0.77 -12.11
CA ILE A 242 -16.75 0.12 -13.29
C ILE A 242 -17.89 -0.12 -14.27
N GLU A 243 -19.06 -0.70 -13.96
CA GLU A 243 -20.12 -0.98 -14.96
C GLU A 243 -20.49 0.24 -15.83
N LYS A 244 -20.54 1.43 -15.24
CA LYS A 244 -20.83 2.68 -15.96
C LYS A 244 -19.77 3.05 -17.00
N ASN A 245 -18.52 2.64 -16.80
CA ASN A 245 -17.35 3.03 -17.61
C ASN A 245 -16.53 1.82 -18.13
N LEU A 246 -17.01 0.59 -17.88
CA LEU A 246 -16.32 -0.68 -18.07
C LEU A 246 -16.00 -0.90 -19.54
N LYS A 247 -16.92 -0.50 -20.42
CA LYS A 247 -16.76 -0.65 -21.86
C LYS A 247 -15.64 0.26 -22.40
N ALA A 248 -15.64 1.53 -21.99
CA ALA A 248 -14.61 2.49 -22.38
C ALA A 248 -13.24 2.13 -21.79
N ALA A 249 -13.20 1.76 -20.50
CA ALA A 249 -11.95 1.39 -19.85
C ALA A 249 -11.41 0.06 -20.39
N LYS A 250 -12.25 -0.96 -20.62
CA LYS A 250 -11.84 -2.22 -21.28
C LYS A 250 -11.33 -2.00 -22.70
N GLU A 251 -11.99 -1.18 -23.51
CA GLU A 251 -11.49 -0.88 -24.86
C GLU A 251 -10.14 -0.16 -24.81
N ILE A 252 -9.99 0.81 -23.91
CA ILE A 252 -8.76 1.59 -23.78
C ILE A 252 -7.60 0.74 -23.25
N LEU A 253 -7.86 -0.11 -22.25
CA LEU A 253 -6.86 -0.99 -21.63
C LEU A 253 -6.48 -2.16 -22.52
N LYS A 254 -7.45 -2.73 -23.27
CA LYS A 254 -7.19 -3.72 -24.31
C LYS A 254 -6.30 -3.16 -25.41
N ASN A 255 -6.56 -1.92 -25.84
CA ASN A 255 -5.71 -1.23 -26.82
C ASN A 255 -4.32 -0.89 -26.25
N ALA A 256 -4.21 -0.70 -24.93
CA ALA A 256 -2.98 -0.42 -24.20
C ALA A 256 -2.16 -1.66 -23.84
N GLY A 257 -2.65 -2.87 -24.14
CA GLY A 257 -1.94 -4.12 -23.85
C GLY A 257 -2.01 -4.57 -22.39
N PHE A 258 -2.88 -3.95 -21.58
CA PHE A 258 -3.08 -4.38 -20.19
C PHE A 258 -3.88 -5.67 -20.10
N SER A 259 -3.53 -6.51 -19.12
CA SER A 259 -4.35 -7.66 -18.75
C SER A 259 -5.73 -7.20 -18.24
N GLU A 260 -6.79 -7.99 -18.45
CA GLU A 260 -8.15 -7.61 -18.02
C GLU A 260 -8.20 -7.29 -16.52
N GLU A 261 -7.52 -8.09 -15.70
CA GLU A 261 -7.50 -7.94 -14.25
C GLU A 261 -6.74 -6.69 -13.78
N ARG A 262 -5.56 -6.36 -14.33
CA ARG A 262 -4.87 -5.08 -14.04
C ARG A 262 -5.63 -3.90 -14.61
N GLY A 263 -6.27 -4.09 -15.76
CA GLY A 263 -7.19 -3.15 -16.35
C GLY A 263 -8.32 -2.78 -15.38
N LYS A 264 -8.96 -3.75 -14.71
CA LYS A 264 -9.97 -3.47 -13.67
C LYS A 264 -9.42 -2.60 -12.55
N VAL A 265 -8.21 -2.89 -12.05
CA VAL A 265 -7.57 -2.14 -10.96
C VAL A 265 -7.32 -0.68 -11.35
N ILE A 266 -6.77 -0.45 -12.54
CA ILE A 266 -6.50 0.87 -13.09
C ILE A 266 -7.82 1.61 -13.36
N SER A 267 -8.82 0.88 -13.89
CA SER A 267 -10.14 1.43 -14.23
C SER A 267 -10.91 1.91 -13.02
N ALA A 268 -10.88 1.14 -11.92
CA ALA A 268 -11.50 1.50 -10.65
C ALA A 268 -10.92 2.81 -10.05
N ARG A 269 -9.84 3.35 -10.62
CA ARG A 269 -9.10 4.51 -10.10
C ARG A 269 -9.05 5.70 -11.04
N LEU A 270 -9.56 5.56 -12.26
CA LEU A 270 -9.64 6.61 -13.26
C LEU A 270 -10.43 7.86 -12.83
N PHE A 271 -11.27 7.74 -11.80
CA PHE A 271 -12.27 8.73 -11.44
C PHE A 271 -11.85 9.73 -10.35
N LEU A 272 -10.60 9.67 -9.88
CA LEU A 272 -10.07 10.64 -8.92
C LEU A 272 -9.42 11.83 -9.66
N HIS A 273 -10.26 12.73 -10.19
CA HIS A 273 -9.85 13.96 -10.91
C HIS A 273 -8.85 14.85 -10.13
N ALA A 274 -8.85 14.80 -8.80
CA ALA A 274 -7.95 15.59 -7.95
C ALA A 274 -6.45 15.26 -8.12
N TYR A 275 -6.11 14.15 -8.79
CA TYR A 275 -4.73 13.62 -8.86
C TYR A 275 -4.33 13.21 -10.29
N GLN A 276 -4.69 14.02 -11.28
CA GLN A 276 -4.44 13.78 -12.70
C GLN A 276 -2.97 13.42 -13.04
N ASP A 277 -2.01 14.15 -12.48
CA ASP A 277 -0.58 13.90 -12.74
C ASP A 277 -0.05 12.66 -12.01
N ASP A 278 -0.54 12.38 -10.80
CA ASP A 278 -0.20 11.15 -10.08
C ASP A 278 -0.74 9.93 -10.82
N TYR A 279 -1.93 10.04 -11.41
CA TYR A 279 -2.54 8.98 -12.20
C TYR A 279 -1.74 8.65 -13.47
N LYS A 280 -1.29 9.67 -14.22
CA LYS A 280 -0.39 9.46 -15.37
C LYS A 280 0.89 8.74 -14.97
N TYR A 281 1.43 9.08 -13.81
CA TYR A 281 2.62 8.43 -13.29
C TYR A 281 2.35 6.98 -12.88
N LEU A 282 1.24 6.70 -12.21
CA LEU A 282 0.83 5.33 -11.90
C LEU A 282 0.63 4.50 -13.16
N LEU A 283 -0.03 5.05 -14.18
CA LEU A 283 -0.15 4.41 -15.49
C LEU A 283 1.22 4.08 -16.08
N SER A 284 2.18 5.00 -16.00
CA SER A 284 3.53 4.77 -16.51
C SER A 284 4.25 3.65 -15.76
N ILE A 285 4.07 3.54 -14.44
CA ILE A 285 4.62 2.45 -13.63
C ILE A 285 3.96 1.13 -13.98
N PHE A 286 2.62 1.06 -13.97
CA PHE A 286 1.94 -0.18 -14.31
C PHE A 286 2.23 -0.62 -15.75
N SER A 287 2.35 0.32 -16.68
CA SER A 287 2.81 0.04 -18.04
C SER A 287 4.22 -0.54 -18.04
N PHE A 288 5.14 0.05 -17.27
CA PHE A 288 6.50 -0.44 -17.15
C PHE A 288 6.54 -1.87 -16.60
N ILE A 289 5.85 -2.12 -15.48
CA ILE A 289 5.77 -3.45 -14.86
C ILE A 289 5.19 -4.45 -15.86
N GLU A 290 4.14 -4.12 -16.61
CA GLU A 290 3.58 -5.03 -17.61
C GLU A 290 4.51 -5.31 -18.80
N ARG A 291 5.26 -4.31 -19.30
CA ARG A 291 6.25 -4.53 -20.36
C ARG A 291 7.32 -5.52 -19.91
N GLU A 292 7.84 -5.34 -18.70
CA GLU A 292 8.87 -6.23 -18.13
C GLU A 292 8.30 -7.63 -17.86
N THR A 293 7.06 -7.72 -17.35
CA THR A 293 6.45 -9.02 -16.97
C THR A 293 6.01 -9.84 -18.19
N PHE A 294 5.46 -9.21 -19.23
CA PHE A 294 4.79 -9.90 -20.34
C PHE A 294 5.42 -9.68 -21.71
N GLY A 295 6.48 -8.87 -21.82
CA GLY A 295 7.19 -8.62 -23.08
C GLY A 295 6.36 -7.91 -24.16
N ASN A 296 5.14 -7.46 -23.84
CA ASN A 296 4.28 -6.77 -24.79
C ASN A 296 4.71 -5.30 -24.90
N PRO A 297 5.06 -4.80 -26.10
CA PRO A 297 5.42 -3.40 -26.29
C PRO A 297 4.19 -2.51 -26.10
N ILE A 298 4.03 -1.95 -24.89
CA ILE A 298 3.00 -0.92 -24.64
C ILE A 298 3.40 0.36 -25.37
N ASN A 299 2.60 0.75 -26.36
CA ASN A 299 2.84 1.93 -27.18
C ASN A 299 2.80 3.20 -26.30
N ALA A 300 3.92 3.92 -26.19
CA ALA A 300 4.03 5.10 -25.33
C ALA A 300 3.05 6.23 -25.71
N ASN A 301 2.70 6.34 -27.00
CA ASN A 301 1.70 7.29 -27.51
C ASN A 301 0.26 6.93 -27.08
N LEU A 302 0.06 5.73 -26.55
CA LEU A 302 -1.25 5.29 -26.12
C LEU A 302 -1.62 5.82 -24.74
N ASN A 303 -0.66 6.00 -23.83
CA ASN A 303 -0.92 6.55 -22.49
C ASN A 303 -1.56 7.95 -22.54
N GLU A 304 -1.15 8.76 -23.52
CA GLU A 304 -1.71 10.11 -23.71
C GLU A 304 -3.11 10.08 -24.34
N ARG A 305 -3.37 9.16 -25.27
CA ARG A 305 -4.71 8.94 -25.87
C ARG A 305 -5.70 8.30 -24.90
N VAL A 306 -5.26 7.29 -24.14
CA VAL A 306 -5.97 6.67 -23.01
C VAL A 306 -6.43 7.77 -22.06
N TYR A 307 -5.50 8.63 -21.65
CA TYR A 307 -5.77 9.73 -20.75
C TYR A 307 -6.78 10.76 -21.33
N GLN A 308 -6.59 11.20 -22.57
CA GLN A 308 -7.47 12.18 -23.24
C GLN A 308 -8.90 11.67 -23.45
N ASN A 309 -9.10 10.36 -23.63
CA ASN A 309 -10.42 9.77 -23.80
C ASN A 309 -11.14 9.57 -22.45
N LEU A 310 -10.39 9.40 -21.36
CA LEU A 310 -10.93 9.18 -20.02
C LEU A 310 -11.33 10.48 -19.32
N THR A 311 -10.62 11.57 -19.58
CA THR A 311 -10.99 12.90 -19.05
C THR A 311 -12.29 13.44 -19.64
N LYS A 312 -12.65 13.05 -20.87
CA LYS A 312 -13.89 13.49 -21.55
C LYS A 312 -15.17 12.87 -20.98
N THR A 313 -15.08 11.78 -20.22
CA THR A 313 -16.24 10.96 -19.81
C THR A 313 -16.62 11.12 -18.33
N CYS A 314 -15.86 11.87 -17.53
CA CYS A 314 -16.04 11.89 -16.07
C CYS A 314 -16.54 13.25 -15.52
N PRO A 315 -17.71 13.32 -14.85
CA PRO A 315 -18.22 14.54 -14.23
C PRO A 315 -17.54 14.87 -12.88
N GLU A 316 -17.40 16.16 -12.57
CA GLU A 316 -16.77 16.75 -11.37
C GLU A 316 -17.47 16.39 -10.03
N THR A 317 -18.71 15.90 -10.07
CA THR A 317 -19.61 15.76 -8.91
C THR A 317 -19.30 14.59 -7.96
N PHE A 318 -18.37 13.71 -8.31
CA PHE A 318 -18.12 12.46 -7.58
C PHE A 318 -17.35 12.65 -6.26
N PHE A 319 -16.36 13.54 -6.24
CA PHE A 319 -15.46 13.71 -5.09
C PHE A 319 -16.17 14.28 -3.85
N GLU A 320 -17.17 15.15 -4.07
CA GLU A 320 -17.97 15.74 -2.99
C GLU A 320 -18.95 14.75 -2.34
N ALA A 321 -19.31 13.66 -3.03
CA ALA A 321 -20.16 12.59 -2.49
C ALA A 321 -19.32 11.61 -1.66
N TYR A 322 -18.14 11.22 -2.16
CA TYR A 322 -17.26 10.25 -1.51
C TYR A 322 -16.70 10.73 -0.16
N LEU A 323 -16.37 12.03 -0.03
CA LEU A 323 -15.90 12.61 1.24
C LEU A 323 -17.00 12.82 2.28
N LYS A 324 -18.28 12.70 1.92
CA LYS A 324 -19.41 12.87 2.85
C LYS A 324 -19.82 11.58 3.54
N GLU A 325 -19.44 10.42 2.99
CA GLU A 325 -19.74 9.12 3.58
C GLU A 325 -18.55 8.66 4.44
N ASP A 326 -18.55 9.06 5.72
CA ASP A 326 -17.57 8.66 6.75
C ASP A 326 -17.57 7.13 6.99
N ARG A 327 -17.03 6.34 6.05
CA ARG A 327 -16.96 4.87 6.15
C ARG A 327 -15.53 4.37 5.95
N PHE A 328 -14.64 4.77 6.85
CA PHE A 328 -13.30 4.18 6.94
C PHE A 328 -13.08 3.61 8.33
N THR A 329 -12.63 2.35 8.39
CA THR A 329 -12.07 1.78 9.62
C THR A 329 -10.59 1.54 9.36
N VAL A 330 -9.74 2.35 9.97
CA VAL A 330 -8.29 2.13 9.95
C VAL A 330 -7.96 1.13 11.05
N LEU A 331 -7.68 -0.12 10.68
CA LEU A 331 -7.15 -1.12 11.60
C LEU A 331 -5.63 -0.98 11.66
N ILE A 332 -5.13 -0.20 12.62
CA ILE A 332 -3.70 -0.16 12.92
C ILE A 332 -3.36 -1.42 13.74
N VAL A 333 -2.91 -2.46 13.06
CA VAL A 333 -2.35 -3.64 13.73
C VAL A 333 -0.88 -3.33 14.03
N SER A 334 -0.66 -2.66 15.17
CA SER A 334 0.68 -2.44 15.69
C SER A 334 1.37 -3.80 15.89
N PRO A 335 2.62 -3.99 15.45
CA PRO A 335 3.44 -5.06 15.98
C PRO A 335 3.70 -4.72 17.45
N VAL A 336 2.87 -5.23 18.36
CA VAL A 336 3.26 -5.31 19.78
C VAL A 336 4.40 -6.32 19.82
N CYS A 337 5.64 -5.83 19.81
CA CYS A 337 6.85 -6.38 20.39
C CYS A 337 7.91 -5.29 20.42
#